data_AF-A0A945NI97-F1
#
_entry.id   AF-A0A945NI97-F1
#
_cell.length_a   1.000
_cell.length_b   1.000
_cell.length_c   1.000
_cell.angle_alpha   90.00
_cell.angle_beta   90.00
_cell.angle_gamma   90.00
#
_symmetry.space_group_name_H-M   'P 1'
#
loop_
_entity.id
_entity.type
_entity.pdbx_description
1 polymer ?
#
loop_
_entity_poly.entity_id
_entity_poly.type
_entity_poly.pdbx_seq_one_letter_code
_entity_poly.pdbx_strand_id
1 'polypeptide(L)'
;MTDEISSIDCRGKIVPEVGAAILAAYNTAKSGEQFDVTVDAFGSGLRMWMLEAGARYNILESQDEAIQLRFTRGLTLAQGTVPGLHDLHIGSNGKVWTCERAEHLACFDGASGELINKAAVASHASHIGIDLDEKMVFVADVEANELIAVDSESLEVLHRWAAPGKPQIPLVTDDGIICMTGGGSGTLLIVRPTSSGYQDQVLKIGSTPHDPVASKDGKYLFAPCAGDGEIVKVRLD
;
A
#
# COMPACT_ATOMS: atom_id res chain seq x y z
N MET A 1 30.65 -9.73 -22.28
CA MET A 1 31.07 -8.45 -21.68
C MET A 1 29.79 -7.69 -21.41
N THR A 2 29.34 -7.67 -20.15
CA THR A 2 28.23 -6.81 -19.73
C THR A 2 28.87 -5.52 -19.25
N ASP A 3 28.60 -4.41 -19.95
CA ASP A 3 29.07 -3.10 -19.54
C ASP A 3 28.55 -2.79 -18.13
N GLU A 4 29.46 -2.56 -17.17
CA GLU A 4 29.11 -2.05 -15.86
C GLU A 4 28.52 -0.65 -16.04
N ILE A 5 27.23 -0.49 -15.76
CA ILE A 5 26.58 0.82 -15.74
C ILE A 5 27.08 1.54 -14.50
N SER A 6 28.16 2.31 -14.64
CA SER A 6 28.73 3.11 -13.56
C SER A 6 27.94 4.41 -13.32
N SER A 7 27.24 4.93 -14.35
CA SER A 7 26.42 6.14 -14.22
C SER A 7 25.32 6.25 -15.28
N ILE A 8 24.21 6.90 -14.95
CA ILE A 8 23.13 7.30 -15.88
C ILE A 8 22.84 8.81 -15.77
N ASP A 9 22.62 9.47 -16.91
CA ASP A 9 22.19 10.87 -16.98
C ASP A 9 20.70 10.94 -17.34
N CYS A 10 19.92 11.55 -16.44
CA CYS A 10 18.47 11.67 -16.53
C CYS A 10 18.00 13.13 -16.55
N ARG A 11 18.90 14.08 -16.80
CA ARG A 11 18.53 15.49 -17.03
C ARG A 11 17.64 15.63 -18.27
N GLY A 12 16.73 16.59 -18.23
CA GLY A 12 15.71 16.87 -19.23
C GLY A 12 14.52 15.90 -19.23
N LYS A 13 14.52 14.87 -18.38
CA LYS A 13 13.46 13.84 -18.34
C LYS A 13 12.40 14.17 -17.31
N ILE A 14 11.15 13.77 -17.58
CA ILE A 14 10.07 13.87 -16.59
C ILE A 14 10.19 12.78 -15.53
N VAL A 15 9.63 13.01 -14.34
CA VAL A 15 9.73 12.09 -13.18
C VAL A 15 9.44 10.62 -13.54
N PRO A 16 8.35 10.27 -14.28
CA PRO A 16 8.10 8.90 -14.77
C PRO A 16 9.28 8.26 -15.51
N GLU A 17 9.91 8.99 -16.42
CA GLU A 17 11.02 8.50 -17.23
C GLU A 17 12.30 8.34 -16.41
N VAL A 18 12.55 9.29 -15.49
CA VAL A 18 13.68 9.24 -14.56
C VAL A 18 13.56 8.00 -13.66
N GLY A 19 12.41 7.81 -13.02
CA GLY A 19 12.21 6.67 -12.13
C GLY A 19 12.34 5.34 -12.89
N ALA A 20 11.70 5.19 -14.06
CA ALA A 20 11.82 3.98 -14.87
C ALA A 20 13.29 3.66 -15.24
N ALA A 21 14.07 4.66 -15.62
CA ALA A 21 15.49 4.49 -15.94
C ALA A 21 16.32 4.05 -14.73
N ILE A 22 16.07 4.64 -13.55
CA ILE A 22 16.76 4.25 -12.31
C ILE A 22 16.44 2.81 -11.94
N LEU A 23 15.17 2.39 -12.01
CA LEU A 23 14.79 1.03 -11.62
C LEU A 23 15.30 -0.02 -12.60
N ALA A 24 15.35 0.30 -13.90
CA ALA A 24 15.95 -0.58 -14.91
C ALA A 24 17.46 -0.79 -14.63
N ALA A 25 18.19 0.28 -14.32
CA ALA A 25 19.60 0.20 -13.94
C ALA A 25 19.77 -0.59 -12.63
N TYR A 26 18.96 -0.29 -11.62
CA TYR A 26 18.97 -0.99 -10.34
C TYR A 26 18.71 -2.50 -10.51
N ASN A 27 17.72 -2.90 -11.29
CA ASN A 27 17.36 -4.31 -11.46
C ASN A 27 18.36 -5.10 -12.32
N THR A 28 19.17 -4.40 -13.11
CA THR A 28 20.27 -5.01 -13.88
C THR A 28 21.54 -5.17 -13.05
N ALA A 29 21.77 -4.29 -12.07
CA ALA A 29 22.92 -4.34 -11.17
C ALA A 29 22.88 -5.58 -10.26
N LYS A 30 24.05 -6.11 -9.91
CA LYS A 30 24.19 -7.20 -8.92
C LYS A 30 24.10 -6.67 -7.50
N SER A 31 23.74 -7.53 -6.55
CA SER A 31 23.71 -7.17 -5.14
C SER A 31 25.06 -6.61 -4.66
N GLY A 32 25.01 -5.46 -4.00
CA GLY A 32 26.18 -4.71 -3.54
C GLY A 32 26.78 -3.75 -4.57
N GLU A 33 26.41 -3.83 -5.85
CA GLU A 33 26.90 -2.90 -6.88
C GLU A 33 26.29 -1.49 -6.67
N GLN A 34 27.06 -0.49 -7.10
CA GLN A 34 26.69 0.92 -7.01
C GLN A 34 26.69 1.55 -8.40
N PHE A 35 25.78 2.48 -8.61
CA PHE A 35 25.73 3.30 -9.82
C PHE A 35 25.23 4.70 -9.48
N ASP A 36 25.69 5.68 -10.24
CA ASP A 36 25.34 7.08 -10.03
C ASP A 36 24.27 7.55 -11.02
N VAL A 37 23.43 8.50 -10.59
CA VAL A 37 22.32 9.06 -11.37
C VAL A 37 22.40 10.57 -11.28
N THR A 38 22.36 11.26 -12.43
CA THR A 38 22.28 12.73 -12.49
C THR A 38 20.88 13.17 -12.91
N VAL A 39 20.27 14.10 -12.17
CA VAL A 39 18.92 14.64 -12.43
C VAL A 39 18.90 16.16 -12.29
N ASP A 40 18.00 16.86 -12.99
CA ASP A 40 17.83 18.33 -12.81
C ASP A 40 17.17 18.65 -11.46
N ALA A 41 16.26 17.78 -11.01
CA ALA A 41 15.53 17.95 -9.78
C ALA A 41 15.26 16.62 -9.09
N PHE A 42 15.41 16.62 -7.77
CA PHE A 42 15.12 15.48 -6.91
C PHE A 42 14.03 15.88 -5.90
N GLY A 43 12.83 16.12 -6.43
CA GLY A 43 11.65 16.53 -5.68
C GLY A 43 10.93 15.37 -4.96
N SER A 44 9.86 15.70 -4.24
CA SER A 44 9.08 14.75 -3.42
C SER A 44 8.58 13.53 -4.20
N GLY A 45 8.10 13.71 -5.43
CA GLY A 45 7.59 12.61 -6.26
C GLY A 45 8.66 11.54 -6.55
N LEU A 46 9.84 11.96 -7.01
CA LEU A 46 10.92 11.02 -7.31
C LEU A 46 11.51 10.42 -6.02
N ARG A 47 11.61 11.19 -4.94
CA ARG A 47 12.05 10.70 -3.61
C ARG A 47 11.15 9.60 -3.06
N MET A 48 9.85 9.84 -3.05
CA MET A 48 8.87 8.87 -2.56
C MET A 48 8.88 7.63 -3.41
N TRP A 49 8.98 7.78 -4.73
CA TRP A 49 9.07 6.61 -5.60
C TRP A 49 10.33 5.78 -5.35
N MET A 50 11.51 6.38 -5.17
CA MET A 50 12.72 5.59 -4.86
C MET A 50 12.60 4.86 -3.51
N LEU A 51 11.97 5.49 -2.52
CA LEU A 51 11.67 4.87 -1.23
C LEU A 51 10.71 3.69 -1.39
N GLU A 52 9.58 3.91 -2.06
CA GLU A 52 8.52 2.92 -2.34
C GLU A 52 9.03 1.74 -3.18
N ALA A 53 9.94 2.00 -4.11
CA ALA A 53 10.57 0.96 -4.93
C ALA A 53 11.65 0.16 -4.18
N GLY A 54 11.98 0.53 -2.93
CA GLY A 54 13.06 -0.10 -2.16
C GLY A 54 14.46 0.19 -2.73
N ALA A 55 14.60 1.21 -3.59
CA ALA A 55 15.84 1.58 -4.24
C ALA A 55 16.62 2.55 -3.33
N ARG A 56 17.56 2.00 -2.54
CA ARG A 56 18.38 2.80 -1.61
C ARG A 56 19.33 3.72 -2.36
N TYR A 57 19.37 4.98 -1.95
CA TYR A 57 20.26 5.99 -2.52
C TYR A 57 20.89 6.90 -1.47
N ASN A 58 22.02 7.52 -1.83
CA ASN A 58 22.64 8.64 -1.15
C ASN A 58 22.67 9.85 -2.10
N ILE A 59 22.60 11.07 -1.56
CA ILE A 59 22.83 12.29 -2.35
C ILE A 59 24.31 12.63 -2.23
N LEU A 60 25.01 12.74 -3.37
CA LEU A 60 26.46 12.99 -3.39
C LEU A 60 26.78 14.47 -3.45
N GLU A 61 26.25 15.18 -4.46
CA GLU A 61 26.47 16.60 -4.66
C GLU A 61 25.23 17.28 -5.25
N SER A 62 25.12 18.57 -4.97
CA SER A 62 24.14 19.49 -5.55
C SER A 62 24.91 20.74 -5.97
N GLN A 63 25.42 20.75 -7.21
CA GLN A 63 26.08 21.93 -7.79
C GLN A 63 25.24 22.42 -8.96
N ASP A 64 25.05 23.75 -9.02
CA ASP A 64 24.46 24.54 -10.10
C ASP A 64 23.71 23.72 -11.18
N GLU A 65 22.42 23.48 -10.91
CA GLU A 65 21.41 22.90 -11.82
C GLU A 65 21.36 21.36 -11.94
N ALA A 66 22.25 20.60 -11.29
CA ALA A 66 22.18 19.13 -11.29
C ALA A 66 22.41 18.49 -9.91
N ILE A 67 21.64 17.44 -9.63
CA ILE A 67 21.73 16.63 -8.40
C ILE A 67 22.29 15.25 -8.77
N GLN A 68 23.35 14.83 -8.09
CA GLN A 68 23.93 13.51 -8.24
C GLN A 68 23.51 12.59 -7.09
N LEU A 69 22.98 11.43 -7.43
CA LEU A 69 22.54 10.39 -6.51
C LEU A 69 23.39 9.14 -6.71
N ARG A 70 23.72 8.44 -5.63
CA ARG A 70 24.36 7.12 -5.67
C ARG A 70 23.41 6.06 -5.18
N PHE A 71 23.08 5.10 -6.02
CA PHE A 71 22.28 3.95 -5.65
C PHE A 71 23.17 2.79 -5.23
N THR A 72 22.70 1.98 -4.29
CA THR A 72 23.35 0.73 -3.91
C THR A 72 22.34 -0.40 -4.02
N ARG A 73 22.64 -1.39 -4.86
CA ARG A 73 21.75 -2.51 -5.09
C ARG A 73 21.66 -3.39 -3.84
N GLY A 74 20.46 -3.50 -3.26
CA GLY A 74 20.17 -4.40 -2.15
C GLY A 74 20.15 -5.89 -2.53
N LEU A 75 19.47 -6.72 -1.74
CA LEU A 75 19.24 -8.12 -2.09
C LEU A 75 18.03 -8.27 -3.03
N THR A 76 17.00 -7.44 -2.86
CA THR A 76 15.69 -7.55 -3.55
C THR A 76 15.54 -6.56 -4.70
N LEU A 77 14.99 -7.00 -5.84
CA LEU A 77 14.78 -6.12 -7.01
C LEU A 77 13.89 -4.93 -6.63
N ALA A 78 14.11 -3.80 -7.29
CA ALA A 78 13.26 -2.65 -7.16
C ALA A 78 11.95 -2.83 -7.94
N GLN A 79 10.85 -2.33 -7.37
CA GLN A 79 9.50 -2.51 -7.90
C GLN A 79 9.12 -1.38 -8.88
N GLY A 80 8.60 -1.73 -10.06
CA GLY A 80 8.52 -0.85 -11.23
C GLY A 80 7.24 -0.01 -11.35
N THR A 81 7.41 1.32 -11.32
CA THR A 81 6.51 2.39 -11.86
C THR A 81 5.26 2.80 -11.08
N VAL A 82 5.45 3.35 -9.86
CA VAL A 82 4.41 3.73 -8.88
C VAL A 82 3.33 2.63 -8.62
N PRO A 83 3.76 1.37 -8.47
CA PRO A 83 3.48 0.52 -7.32
C PRO A 83 4.74 0.47 -6.46
N GLY A 84 4.60 0.93 -5.23
CA GLY A 84 5.41 0.42 -4.13
C GLY A 84 4.51 -0.33 -3.17
N LEU A 85 5.13 -1.12 -2.30
CA LEU A 85 4.46 -1.59 -1.10
C LEU A 85 3.86 -0.38 -0.39
N HIS A 86 2.53 -0.28 -0.37
CA HIS A 86 1.84 0.89 0.14
C HIS A 86 1.55 0.74 1.62
N ASP A 87 1.10 -0.46 2.01
CA ASP A 87 0.69 -0.77 3.35
C ASP A 87 1.33 -2.10 3.78
N LEU A 88 1.58 -2.23 5.08
CA LEU A 88 2.29 -3.35 5.68
C LEU A 88 1.58 -3.79 6.94
N HIS A 89 1.33 -5.09 7.04
CA HIS A 89 0.81 -5.72 8.25
C HIS A 89 1.71 -6.87 8.66
N ILE A 90 2.06 -6.97 9.95
CA ILE A 90 2.79 -8.11 10.50
C ILE A 90 1.84 -8.98 11.32
N GLY A 91 1.68 -10.23 10.89
CA GLY A 91 0.93 -11.22 11.63
C GLY A 91 1.71 -11.72 12.83
N SER A 92 0.99 -12.14 13.87
CA SER A 92 1.49 -12.91 15.01
C SER A 92 2.14 -14.24 14.60
N ASN A 93 1.77 -14.80 13.44
CA ASN A 93 2.42 -15.96 12.84
C ASN A 93 3.80 -15.68 12.20
N GLY A 94 4.27 -14.41 12.22
CA GLY A 94 5.55 -14.01 11.64
C GLY A 94 5.52 -13.75 10.13
N LYS A 95 4.35 -13.86 9.48
CA LYS A 95 4.18 -13.44 8.09
C LYS A 95 4.02 -11.92 8.00
N VAL A 96 4.55 -11.34 6.93
CA VAL A 96 4.38 -9.93 6.58
C VAL A 96 3.52 -9.84 5.33
N TRP A 97 2.42 -9.12 5.44
CA TRP A 97 1.48 -8.87 4.36
C TRP A 97 1.63 -7.46 3.83
N THR A 98 1.43 -7.31 2.53
CA THR A 98 1.50 -6.01 1.88
C THR A 98 0.69 -6.00 0.60
N CYS A 99 0.21 -4.81 0.24
CA CYS A 99 -0.32 -4.55 -1.08
C CYS A 99 0.50 -3.48 -1.79
N GLU A 100 0.47 -3.51 -3.11
CA GLU A 100 0.99 -2.44 -3.94
C GLU A 100 -0.15 -1.55 -4.45
N ARG A 101 0.10 -0.27 -4.74
CA ARG A 101 -0.85 0.64 -5.42
C ARG A 101 -1.13 0.24 -6.89
N ALA A 102 -1.43 -1.03 -7.09
CA ALA A 102 -1.78 -1.71 -8.33
C ALA A 102 -2.64 -2.93 -7.96
N GLU A 103 -2.42 -4.09 -8.57
CA GLU A 103 -3.39 -5.19 -8.48
C GLU A 103 -3.11 -6.23 -7.38
N HIS A 104 -1.92 -6.20 -6.78
CA HIS A 104 -1.44 -7.36 -6.01
C HIS A 104 -1.51 -7.24 -4.49
N LEU A 105 -1.81 -8.38 -3.88
CA LEU A 105 -1.52 -8.72 -2.48
C LEU A 105 -0.33 -9.68 -2.44
N ALA A 106 0.58 -9.49 -1.49
CA ALA A 106 1.75 -10.33 -1.30
C ALA A 106 1.97 -10.67 0.18
N CYS A 107 2.51 -11.86 0.42
CA CYS A 107 2.88 -12.40 1.72
C CYS A 107 4.36 -12.78 1.73
N PHE A 108 5.07 -12.42 2.78
CA PHE A 108 6.48 -12.71 3.00
C PHE A 108 6.68 -13.40 4.35
N ASP A 109 7.74 -14.20 4.46
CA ASP A 109 8.25 -14.63 5.75
C ASP A 109 8.96 -13.44 6.42
N GLY A 110 8.54 -13.06 7.62
CA GLY A 110 9.06 -11.88 8.31
C GLY A 110 10.47 -12.06 8.86
N ALA A 111 10.96 -13.29 9.01
CA ALA A 111 12.31 -13.56 9.51
C ALA A 111 13.35 -13.56 8.39
N SER A 112 13.05 -14.22 7.26
CA SER A 112 13.95 -14.33 6.11
C SER A 112 13.77 -13.22 5.08
N GLY A 113 12.57 -12.61 5.01
CA GLY A 113 12.18 -11.68 3.96
C GLY A 113 11.85 -12.36 2.63
N GLU A 114 11.74 -13.69 2.60
CA GLU A 114 11.40 -14.43 1.39
C GLU A 114 9.90 -14.31 1.06
N LEU A 115 9.57 -14.21 -0.23
CA LEU A 115 8.20 -14.19 -0.70
C LEU A 115 7.56 -15.58 -0.53
N ILE A 116 6.45 -15.65 0.21
CA ILE A 116 5.65 -16.86 0.40
C ILE A 116 4.65 -17.00 -0.75
N ASN A 117 3.86 -15.96 -1.02
CA ASN A 117 2.84 -15.98 -2.07
C ASN A 117 2.49 -14.57 -2.57
N LYS A 118 1.97 -14.47 -3.80
CA LYS A 118 1.53 -13.22 -4.45
C LYS A 118 0.37 -13.51 -5.40
N ALA A 119 -0.68 -12.69 -5.37
CA ALA A 119 -1.82 -12.79 -6.30
C ALA A 119 -2.36 -11.42 -6.68
N ALA A 120 -2.87 -11.30 -7.92
CA ALA A 120 -3.63 -10.15 -8.37
C ALA A 120 -5.08 -10.28 -7.88
N VAL A 121 -5.49 -9.42 -6.95
CA VAL A 121 -6.79 -9.51 -6.25
C VAL A 121 -7.66 -8.26 -6.46
N ALA A 122 -7.04 -7.12 -6.77
CA ALA A 122 -7.69 -5.82 -6.91
C ALA A 122 -7.31 -5.16 -8.25
N SER A 123 -7.96 -4.05 -8.58
CA SER A 123 -7.55 -3.14 -9.65
C SER A 123 -6.66 -2.00 -9.13
N HIS A 124 -6.86 -1.57 -7.88
CA HIS A 124 -6.00 -0.65 -7.15
C HIS A 124 -6.04 -0.93 -5.64
N ALA A 125 -5.23 -1.87 -5.16
CA ALA A 125 -5.09 -2.16 -3.74
C ALA A 125 -4.39 -1.00 -3.01
N SER A 126 -5.06 -0.38 -2.05
CA SER A 126 -4.45 0.73 -1.29
C SER A 126 -3.93 0.31 0.07
N HIS A 127 -4.78 -0.30 0.89
CA HIS A 127 -4.48 -0.67 2.27
C HIS A 127 -5.08 -2.04 2.55
N ILE A 128 -4.56 -2.68 3.60
CA ILE A 128 -5.00 -3.99 4.03
C ILE A 128 -5.39 -4.01 5.52
N GLY A 129 -6.40 -4.79 5.84
CA GLY A 129 -6.71 -5.22 7.20
C GLY A 129 -6.65 -6.74 7.27
N ILE A 130 -6.33 -7.31 8.44
CA ILE A 130 -6.29 -8.76 8.64
C ILE A 130 -7.14 -9.08 9.87
N ASP A 131 -7.87 -10.20 9.82
CA ASP A 131 -8.63 -10.67 10.97
C ASP A 131 -7.72 -11.25 12.07
N LEU A 132 -8.28 -11.36 13.29
CA LEU A 132 -7.53 -11.79 14.45
C LEU A 132 -6.98 -13.23 14.31
N ASP A 133 -7.70 -14.08 13.59
CA ASP A 133 -7.30 -15.47 13.29
C ASP A 133 -6.31 -15.57 12.11
N GLU A 134 -6.01 -14.46 11.44
CA GLU A 134 -5.10 -14.35 10.29
C GLU A 134 -5.48 -15.26 9.11
N LYS A 135 -6.77 -15.54 8.94
CA LYS A 135 -7.33 -16.34 7.85
C LYS A 135 -7.81 -15.49 6.68
N MET A 136 -8.09 -14.22 6.93
CA MET A 136 -8.68 -13.32 5.95
C MET A 136 -7.87 -12.04 5.85
N VAL A 137 -7.50 -11.69 4.62
CA VAL A 137 -6.94 -10.39 4.29
C VAL A 137 -8.00 -9.57 3.57
N PHE A 138 -8.30 -8.40 4.13
CA PHE A 138 -9.23 -7.44 3.56
C PHE A 138 -8.46 -6.37 2.82
N VAL A 139 -8.74 -6.19 1.54
CA VAL A 139 -8.04 -5.25 0.65
C VAL A 139 -8.99 -4.14 0.22
N ALA A 140 -8.59 -2.90 0.41
CA ALA A 140 -9.32 -1.73 -0.10
C ALA A 140 -8.97 -1.49 -1.57
N ASP A 141 -9.92 -1.67 -2.49
CA ASP A 141 -9.77 -1.30 -3.89
C ASP A 141 -10.33 0.10 -4.15
N VAL A 142 -9.41 1.04 -4.36
CA VAL A 142 -9.73 2.46 -4.53
C VAL A 142 -10.44 2.72 -5.86
N GLU A 143 -10.01 2.03 -6.91
CA GLU A 143 -10.48 2.27 -8.27
C GLU A 143 -11.86 1.62 -8.46
N ALA A 144 -12.01 0.37 -8.02
CA ALA A 144 -13.30 -0.33 -8.08
C ALA A 144 -14.30 0.11 -6.98
N ASN A 145 -13.87 0.93 -6.00
CA ASN A 145 -14.68 1.36 -4.86
C ASN A 145 -15.28 0.18 -4.08
N GLU A 146 -14.43 -0.75 -3.67
CA GLU A 146 -14.86 -1.96 -2.97
C GLU A 146 -13.89 -2.40 -1.86
N LEU A 147 -14.45 -3.20 -0.95
CA LEU A 147 -13.71 -4.03 -0.01
C LEU A 147 -13.64 -5.44 -0.56
N ILE A 148 -12.45 -6.04 -0.59
CA ILE A 148 -12.24 -7.40 -1.08
C ILE A 148 -11.77 -8.25 0.09
N ALA A 149 -12.45 -9.37 0.36
CA ALA A 149 -11.97 -10.38 1.31
C ALA A 149 -11.24 -11.50 0.55
N VAL A 150 -10.02 -11.79 0.98
CA VAL A 150 -9.11 -12.75 0.38
C VAL A 150 -8.71 -13.78 1.44
N ASP A 151 -8.75 -15.07 1.09
CA ASP A 151 -8.23 -16.14 1.93
C ASP A 151 -6.70 -16.03 2.06
N SER A 152 -6.18 -16.06 3.29
CA SER A 152 -4.76 -15.79 3.56
C SER A 152 -3.82 -16.95 3.19
N GLU A 153 -4.33 -18.15 2.92
CA GLU A 153 -3.51 -19.30 2.52
C GLU A 153 -3.46 -19.44 1.00
N SER A 154 -4.63 -19.48 0.38
CA SER A 154 -4.81 -19.71 -1.05
C SER A 154 -4.72 -18.45 -1.91
N LEU A 155 -4.92 -17.27 -1.30
CA LEU A 155 -5.13 -15.98 -1.98
C LEU A 155 -6.37 -15.94 -2.88
N GLU A 156 -7.34 -16.81 -2.65
CA GLU A 156 -8.62 -16.79 -3.35
C GLU A 156 -9.49 -15.62 -2.85
N VAL A 157 -10.13 -14.91 -3.79
CA VAL A 157 -11.10 -13.87 -3.47
C VAL A 157 -12.40 -14.53 -3.05
N LEU A 158 -12.79 -14.34 -1.79
CA LEU A 158 -13.98 -14.95 -1.19
C LEU A 158 -15.21 -14.03 -1.27
N HIS A 159 -15.02 -12.72 -1.07
CA HIS A 159 -16.10 -11.74 -1.13
C HIS A 159 -15.65 -10.38 -1.68
N ARG A 160 -16.62 -9.62 -2.19
CA ARG A 160 -16.49 -8.22 -2.57
C ARG A 160 -17.70 -7.44 -2.05
N TRP A 161 -17.48 -6.28 -1.46
CA TRP A 161 -18.54 -5.38 -0.99
C TRP A 161 -18.35 -3.98 -1.52
N ALA A 162 -19.44 -3.33 -1.93
CA ALA A 162 -19.39 -1.94 -2.38
C ALA A 162 -18.97 -1.00 -1.25
N ALA A 163 -17.94 -0.21 -1.49
CA ALA A 163 -17.40 0.78 -0.56
C ALA A 163 -17.17 2.12 -1.30
N PRO A 164 -18.23 2.92 -1.52
CA PRO A 164 -18.15 4.10 -2.37
C PRO A 164 -17.20 5.17 -1.85
N GLY A 165 -16.51 5.87 -2.75
CA GLY A 165 -15.80 7.11 -2.42
C GLY A 165 -14.32 6.92 -2.14
N LYS A 166 -13.62 6.16 -2.98
CA LYS A 166 -12.17 5.92 -2.91
C LYS A 166 -11.78 5.39 -1.53
N PRO A 167 -12.29 4.20 -1.16
CA PRO A 167 -12.11 3.67 0.17
C PRO A 167 -10.63 3.40 0.47
N GLN A 168 -10.26 3.59 1.73
CA GLN A 168 -8.91 3.35 2.24
C GLN A 168 -9.01 2.61 3.59
N ILE A 169 -7.88 2.21 4.16
CA ILE A 169 -7.70 1.65 5.51
C ILE A 169 -8.90 0.81 6.02
N PRO A 170 -8.96 -0.48 5.65
CA PRO A 170 -9.85 -1.42 6.30
C PRO A 170 -9.48 -1.56 7.79
N LEU A 171 -10.44 -1.33 8.67
CA LEU A 171 -10.35 -1.64 10.10
C LEU A 171 -11.08 -2.96 10.35
N VAL A 172 -10.41 -3.91 11.01
CA VAL A 172 -11.02 -5.18 11.46
C VAL A 172 -11.04 -5.20 12.98
N THR A 173 -12.20 -5.41 13.59
CA THR A 173 -12.35 -5.55 15.04
C THR A 173 -12.10 -6.98 15.50
N ASP A 174 -11.84 -7.20 16.79
CA ASP A 174 -11.69 -8.54 17.39
C ASP A 174 -12.92 -9.46 17.16
N ASP A 175 -14.14 -8.89 17.09
CA ASP A 175 -15.37 -9.62 16.79
C ASP A 175 -15.59 -9.90 15.29
N GLY A 176 -14.60 -9.57 14.44
CA GLY A 176 -14.63 -9.79 12.99
C GLY A 176 -15.46 -8.79 12.18
N ILE A 177 -15.96 -7.71 12.79
CA ILE A 177 -16.59 -6.61 12.04
C ILE A 177 -15.52 -5.85 11.25
N ILE A 178 -15.79 -5.59 9.97
CA ILE A 178 -14.91 -4.81 9.09
C ILE A 178 -15.54 -3.47 8.80
N CYS A 179 -14.76 -2.40 8.96
CA CYS A 179 -15.22 -1.03 8.71
C CYS A 179 -14.27 -0.32 7.76
N MET A 180 -14.80 0.51 6.85
CA MET A 180 -13.98 1.21 5.88
C MET A 180 -14.60 2.55 5.48
N THR A 181 -13.83 3.63 5.61
CA THR A 181 -14.29 4.98 5.24
C THR A 181 -14.11 5.27 3.75
N GLY A 182 -15.11 5.90 3.15
CA GLY A 182 -15.08 6.38 1.77
C GLY A 182 -15.01 7.91 1.71
N GLY A 183 -13.79 8.45 1.79
CA GLY A 183 -13.55 9.89 1.90
C GLY A 183 -14.18 10.73 0.78
N GLY A 184 -14.11 10.25 -0.46
CA GLY A 184 -14.64 10.95 -1.63
C GLY A 184 -16.16 11.01 -1.69
N SER A 185 -16.86 10.15 -0.93
CA SER A 185 -18.33 10.13 -0.93
C SER A 185 -18.96 10.37 0.44
N GLY A 186 -18.15 10.51 1.49
CA GLY A 186 -18.64 10.78 2.84
C GLY A 186 -19.30 9.58 3.52
N THR A 187 -18.82 8.37 3.22
CA THR A 187 -19.44 7.11 3.65
C THR A 187 -18.59 6.31 4.62
N LEU A 188 -19.25 5.37 5.31
CA LEU A 188 -18.65 4.29 6.07
C LEU A 188 -19.31 2.98 5.64
N LEU A 189 -18.54 2.05 5.09
CA LEU A 189 -18.94 0.65 4.96
C LEU A 189 -18.74 -0.05 6.31
N ILE A 190 -19.70 -0.87 6.71
CA ILE A 190 -19.63 -1.80 7.84
C ILE A 190 -20.05 -3.18 7.33
N VAL A 191 -19.20 -4.19 7.50
CA VAL A 191 -19.47 -5.60 7.18
C VAL A 191 -19.43 -6.39 8.48
N ARG A 192 -20.52 -7.08 8.80
CA ARG A 192 -20.67 -7.86 10.04
C ARG A 192 -20.70 -9.35 9.73
N PRO A 193 -19.96 -10.20 10.46
CA PRO A 193 -20.12 -11.64 10.37
C PRO A 193 -21.47 -12.05 10.95
N THR A 194 -22.06 -13.09 10.37
CA THR A 194 -23.35 -13.68 10.76
C THR A 194 -23.22 -15.21 10.70
N SER A 195 -24.21 -15.93 11.24
CA SER A 195 -24.24 -17.40 11.14
C SER A 195 -24.32 -17.94 9.70
N SER A 196 -24.66 -17.10 8.73
CA SER A 196 -24.84 -17.46 7.31
C SER A 196 -23.86 -16.76 6.36
N GLY A 197 -22.78 -16.17 6.87
CA GLY A 197 -21.81 -15.39 6.08
C GLY A 197 -21.70 -13.96 6.59
N TYR A 198 -21.94 -12.96 5.75
CA TYR A 198 -21.77 -11.54 6.11
C TYR A 198 -23.01 -10.70 5.81
N GLN A 199 -23.19 -9.63 6.59
CA GLN A 199 -24.16 -8.57 6.33
C GLN A 199 -23.43 -7.23 6.22
N ASP A 200 -23.57 -6.54 5.09
CA ASP A 200 -22.98 -5.23 4.87
C ASP A 200 -23.99 -4.07 4.99
N GLN A 201 -23.48 -2.90 5.31
CA GLN A 201 -24.22 -1.65 5.39
C GLN A 201 -23.31 -0.47 5.05
N VAL A 202 -23.78 0.45 4.20
CA VAL A 202 -23.11 1.73 3.94
C VAL A 202 -23.87 2.87 4.60
N LEU A 203 -23.19 3.62 5.45
CA LEU A 203 -23.72 4.80 6.14
C LEU A 203 -23.15 6.07 5.51
N LYS A 204 -23.91 7.17 5.51
CA LYS A 204 -23.35 8.52 5.34
C LYS A 204 -22.95 9.04 6.70
N ILE A 205 -21.70 9.47 6.84
CA ILE A 205 -21.16 9.88 8.14
C ILE A 205 -20.66 11.32 8.17
N GLY A 206 -20.33 11.93 7.03
CA GLY A 206 -19.86 13.33 6.97
C GLY A 206 -18.92 13.54 5.79
N SER A 207 -18.34 14.72 5.67
CA SER A 207 -17.44 15.11 4.58
C SER A 207 -16.01 14.61 4.81
N THR A 208 -15.46 13.91 3.82
CA THR A 208 -14.06 13.41 3.83
C THR A 208 -13.69 12.61 5.10
N PRO A 209 -14.45 11.54 5.44
CA PRO A 209 -14.07 10.64 6.50
C PRO A 209 -12.79 9.86 6.13
N HIS A 210 -11.93 9.63 7.11
CA HIS A 210 -10.71 8.82 6.98
C HIS A 210 -10.34 8.19 8.32
N ASP A 211 -9.34 7.29 8.32
CA ASP A 211 -8.66 6.72 9.49
C ASP A 211 -9.59 6.28 10.65
N PRO A 212 -10.55 5.37 10.40
CA PRO A 212 -11.46 4.91 11.44
C PRO A 212 -10.72 4.10 12.52
N VAL A 213 -11.16 4.26 13.77
CA VAL A 213 -10.68 3.46 14.92
C VAL A 213 -11.84 2.90 15.73
N ALA A 214 -11.71 1.67 16.22
CA ALA A 214 -12.71 1.04 17.09
C ALA A 214 -12.40 1.32 18.56
N SER A 215 -13.44 1.38 19.40
CA SER A 215 -13.28 1.31 20.85
C SER A 215 -12.77 -0.07 21.26
N LYS A 216 -12.06 -0.13 22.40
CA LYS A 216 -11.47 -1.37 22.93
C LYS A 216 -12.50 -2.49 23.17
N ASP A 217 -13.76 -2.12 23.45
CA ASP A 217 -14.85 -3.06 23.66
C ASP A 217 -15.59 -3.44 22.36
N GLY A 218 -15.12 -2.98 21.19
CA GLY A 218 -15.70 -3.28 19.87
C GLY A 218 -17.04 -2.61 19.59
N LYS A 219 -17.62 -1.85 20.53
CA LYS A 219 -19.00 -1.34 20.41
C LYS A 219 -19.13 -0.08 19.57
N TYR A 220 -18.05 0.68 19.44
CA TYR A 220 -18.07 1.97 18.75
C TYR A 220 -16.94 2.10 17.76
N LEU A 221 -17.20 2.84 16.69
CA LEU A 221 -16.22 3.32 15.74
C LEU A 221 -16.18 4.85 15.80
N PHE A 222 -14.98 5.40 15.70
CA PHE A 222 -14.74 6.83 15.59
C PHE A 222 -14.04 7.11 14.26
N ALA A 223 -14.53 8.11 13.52
CA ALA A 223 -13.89 8.55 12.29
C ALA A 223 -13.84 10.09 12.25
N PRO A 224 -12.68 10.72 12.00
CA PRO A 224 -12.61 12.13 11.66
C PRO A 224 -13.27 12.42 10.30
N CYS A 225 -14.23 13.33 10.27
CA CYS A 225 -14.78 13.92 9.04
C CYS A 225 -14.08 15.25 8.78
N ALA A 226 -12.95 15.19 8.07
CA ALA A 226 -12.05 16.33 7.91
C ALA A 226 -12.71 17.54 7.23
N GLY A 227 -13.63 17.29 6.30
CA GLY A 227 -14.35 18.36 5.61
C GLY A 227 -15.34 19.10 6.51
N ASP A 228 -15.79 18.48 7.60
CA ASP A 228 -16.73 19.08 8.56
C ASP A 228 -16.02 19.59 9.83
N GLY A 229 -14.79 19.13 10.09
CA GLY A 229 -14.04 19.48 11.30
C GLY A 229 -14.56 18.76 12.55
N GLU A 230 -15.16 17.58 12.38
CA GLU A 230 -15.82 16.83 13.45
C GLU A 230 -15.28 15.39 13.56
N ILE A 231 -15.54 14.75 14.71
CA ILE A 231 -15.35 13.31 14.89
C ILE A 231 -16.72 12.67 15.02
N VAL A 232 -17.00 11.70 14.15
CA VAL A 232 -18.26 10.98 14.13
C VAL A 232 -18.09 9.68 14.90
N LYS A 233 -19.05 9.41 15.80
CA LYS A 233 -19.15 8.18 16.57
C LYS A 233 -20.29 7.32 16.02
N VAL A 234 -19.98 6.08 15.64
CA VAL A 234 -20.94 5.09 15.14
C VAL A 234 -21.00 3.91 16.10
N ARG A 235 -22.19 3.36 16.36
CA ARG A 235 -22.36 2.13 17.14
C ARG A 235 -22.31 0.91 16.23
N LEU A 236 -21.57 -0.11 16.62
CA LEU A 236 -21.32 -1.31 15.82
C LEU A 236 -22.27 -2.49 16.14
N ASP A 237 -22.82 -2.54 17.36
CA ASP A 237 -23.79 -3.52 17.85
C ASP A 237 -25.28 -3.14 17.66
#